data_AF-F8KPJ0-F1
#
_entry.id   AF-F8KPJ0-F1
#
_cell.length_a   1.000
_cell.length_b   1.000
_cell.length_c   1.000
_cell.angle_alpha   90.00
_cell.angle_beta   90.00
_cell.angle_gamma   90.00
#
_symmetry.space_group_name_H-M   'P 1'
#
loop_
_entity.id
_entity.type
_entity.pdbx_description
1 polymer ?
#
loop_
_entity_poly.entity_id
_entity_poly.type
_entity_poly.pdbx_seq_one_letter_code
_entity_poly.pdbx_strand_id
1 'polypeptide(L)'
;MAKITSNLALRLSRTQRELFENIKAFLHYKIKSFTPVQALEDMTKVICYQEEILKCQHISALESLCHKLYNQGIRHILMVRILFLFFTHFKAHIKLKSLRSLTEEQVISFLFDLAQIRKSSSMAKYVMYLRQFFDYLDRKRGYNFDFPLKNLAFAQTTQTLPKHLNAQDLRNFIQTLLDYQPHSSYEKRNKCILLLVILGGLRKNEVFNLELKNIKSEEQNYQPRRKAPSFSYGDIRLAQACLC
;
A
#
# COMPACT_ATOMS: atom_id res chain seq x y z
N MET A 1 -28.00 -44.37 -2.90
CA MET A 1 -28.61 -43.26 -2.13
C MET A 1 -27.67 -42.87 -1.01
N ALA A 2 -27.02 -41.71 -1.11
CA ALA A 2 -26.38 -41.01 0.01
C ALA A 2 -26.19 -39.53 -0.39
N LYS A 3 -27.28 -38.77 -0.31
CA LYS A 3 -27.31 -37.31 -0.45
C LYS A 3 -26.89 -36.73 0.91
N ILE A 4 -25.59 -36.67 1.20
CA ILE A 4 -25.08 -35.94 2.38
C ILE A 4 -23.74 -35.29 2.01
N THR A 5 -23.80 -34.18 1.28
CA THR A 5 -22.73 -33.14 1.28
C THR A 5 -23.22 -31.89 0.55
N SER A 6 -24.43 -31.43 0.88
CA SER A 6 -24.92 -30.10 0.54
C SER A 6 -25.37 -29.40 1.81
N ASN A 7 -24.88 -28.18 2.05
CA ASN A 7 -25.22 -27.26 3.16
C ASN A 7 -24.51 -27.44 4.52
N LEU A 8 -23.19 -27.27 4.55
CA LEU A 8 -22.53 -26.66 5.70
C LEU A 8 -21.79 -25.39 5.31
N ALA A 9 -22.48 -24.45 4.66
CA ALA A 9 -22.11 -23.04 4.75
C ALA A 9 -22.25 -22.66 6.23
N LEU A 10 -21.17 -22.82 7.01
CA LEU A 10 -21.09 -22.52 8.45
C LEU A 10 -21.72 -21.16 8.71
N ARG A 11 -22.97 -21.16 9.21
CA ARG A 11 -23.69 -19.95 9.60
C ARG A 11 -22.82 -19.21 10.60
N LEU A 12 -22.48 -17.97 10.27
CA LEU A 12 -21.70 -17.11 11.15
C LEU A 12 -22.45 -16.96 12.49
N SER A 13 -21.70 -17.04 13.60
CA SER A 13 -22.22 -16.68 14.92
C SER A 13 -22.67 -15.21 14.94
N ARG A 14 -23.42 -14.81 15.97
CA ARG A 14 -23.83 -13.41 16.15
C ARG A 14 -22.61 -12.47 16.16
N THR A 15 -21.58 -12.81 16.95
CA THR A 15 -20.35 -12.02 17.08
C THR A 15 -19.52 -12.00 15.80
N GLN A 16 -19.48 -13.11 15.05
CA GLN A 16 -18.83 -13.15 13.74
C GLN A 16 -19.55 -12.26 12.73
N ARG A 17 -20.89 -12.27 12.68
CA ARG A 17 -21.64 -11.34 11.81
C ARG A 17 -21.38 -9.89 12.19
N GLU A 18 -21.42 -9.60 13.49
CA GLU A 18 -21.14 -8.26 14.01
C GLU A 18 -19.75 -7.76 13.61
N LEU A 19 -18.71 -8.59 13.75
CA LEU A 19 -17.36 -8.24 13.31
C LEU A 19 -17.29 -8.02 11.80
N PHE A 20 -17.94 -8.87 11.01
CA PHE A 20 -17.98 -8.72 9.55
C PHE A 20 -18.64 -7.41 9.10
N GLU A 21 -19.79 -7.06 9.69
CA GLU A 21 -20.48 -5.79 9.43
C GLU A 21 -19.60 -4.59 9.80
N ASN A 22 -18.89 -4.67 10.91
CA ASN A 22 -17.95 -3.63 11.34
C ASN A 22 -16.76 -3.48 10.36
N ILE A 23 -16.23 -4.57 9.82
CA ILE A 23 -15.19 -4.52 8.79
C ILE A 23 -15.70 -3.85 7.52
N LYS A 24 -16.91 -4.20 7.04
CA LYS A 24 -17.55 -3.53 5.88
C LYS A 24 -17.71 -2.04 6.11
N ALA A 25 -18.24 -1.66 7.27
CA ALA A 25 -18.44 -0.27 7.65
C ALA A 25 -17.13 0.53 7.72
N PHE A 26 -16.08 -0.05 8.30
CA PHE A 26 -14.76 0.56 8.36
C PHE A 26 -14.19 0.76 6.96
N LEU A 27 -14.27 -0.25 6.10
CA LEU A 27 -13.81 -0.18 4.71
C LEU A 27 -14.52 0.92 3.93
N HIS A 28 -15.85 0.96 4.03
CA HIS A 28 -16.68 2.00 3.43
C HIS A 28 -16.25 3.39 3.90
N TYR A 29 -16.03 3.58 5.22
CA TYR A 29 -15.54 4.84 5.78
C TYR A 29 -14.13 5.21 5.29
N LYS A 30 -13.22 4.23 5.23
CA LYS A 30 -11.81 4.45 4.91
C LYS A 30 -11.62 4.89 3.46
N ILE A 31 -12.36 4.31 2.52
CA ILE A 31 -12.31 4.70 1.10
C ILE A 31 -12.67 6.18 0.94
N LYS A 32 -13.71 6.64 1.64
CA LYS A 32 -14.16 8.04 1.62
C LYS A 32 -13.12 9.01 2.17
N SER A 33 -12.39 8.61 3.21
CA SER A 33 -11.55 9.51 4.01
C SER A 33 -10.08 9.52 3.61
N PHE A 34 -9.57 8.48 2.93
CA PHE A 34 -8.13 8.31 2.67
C PHE A 34 -7.73 8.33 1.19
N THR A 35 -8.66 8.62 0.29
CA THR A 35 -8.39 8.55 -1.15
C THR A 35 -8.30 9.96 -1.75
N PRO A 36 -7.10 10.42 -2.16
CA PRO A 36 -6.98 11.66 -2.92
C PRO A 36 -7.67 11.48 -4.26
N VAL A 37 -8.62 12.38 -4.59
CA VAL A 37 -9.41 12.30 -5.82
C VAL A 37 -8.50 12.32 -7.06
N GLN A 38 -7.38 13.06 -7.00
CA GLN A 38 -6.42 13.18 -8.11
C GLN A 38 -5.65 11.89 -8.41
N ALA A 39 -5.69 10.90 -7.52
CA ALA A 39 -4.99 9.62 -7.70
C ALA A 39 -5.91 8.51 -8.25
N LEU A 40 -7.18 8.82 -8.51
CA LEU A 40 -8.18 7.86 -8.97
C LEU A 40 -8.24 7.77 -10.49
N GLU A 41 -8.44 6.56 -11.00
CA GLU A 41 -8.70 6.34 -12.43
C GLU A 41 -10.13 6.73 -12.81
N ASP A 42 -11.11 6.27 -12.03
CA ASP A 42 -12.54 6.48 -12.27
C ASP A 42 -13.30 6.63 -10.96
N MET A 43 -13.69 7.87 -10.66
CA MET A 43 -14.38 8.22 -9.41
C MET A 43 -15.76 7.56 -9.32
N THR A 44 -16.48 7.44 -10.43
CA THR A 44 -17.83 6.86 -10.46
C THR A 44 -17.78 5.39 -10.10
N LYS A 45 -16.83 4.64 -10.67
CA LYS A 45 -16.62 3.22 -10.31
C LYS A 45 -16.24 3.04 -8.85
N VAL A 46 -15.40 3.92 -8.31
CA VAL A 46 -15.02 3.87 -6.89
C VAL A 46 -16.23 4.05 -5.99
N ILE A 47 -17.14 4.98 -6.31
CA ILE A 47 -18.39 5.18 -5.57
C ILE A 47 -19.28 3.92 -5.67
N CYS A 48 -19.43 3.34 -6.87
CA CYS A 48 -20.20 2.10 -7.03
C CYS A 48 -19.62 0.95 -6.19
N TYR A 49 -18.31 0.73 -6.25
CA TYR A 49 -17.64 -0.30 -5.45
C TYR A 49 -17.73 -0.03 -3.96
N GLN A 50 -17.70 1.24 -3.54
CA GLN A 50 -17.90 1.62 -2.16
C GLN A 50 -19.30 1.19 -1.66
N GLU A 51 -20.35 1.45 -2.43
CA GLU A 51 -21.72 1.01 -2.09
C GLU A 51 -21.86 -0.52 -2.11
N GLU A 52 -21.17 -1.21 -3.02
CA GLU A 52 -21.14 -2.68 -3.09
C GLU A 52 -20.50 -3.32 -1.84
N ILE A 53 -19.57 -2.65 -1.16
CA ILE A 53 -18.95 -3.16 0.07
C ILE A 53 -20.02 -3.50 1.10
N LEU A 54 -21.00 -2.62 1.31
CA LEU A 54 -22.03 -2.81 2.33
C LEU A 54 -22.94 -4.01 2.00
N LYS A 55 -23.11 -4.32 0.71
CA LYS A 55 -23.94 -5.41 0.20
C LYS A 55 -23.25 -6.78 0.21
N CYS A 56 -21.94 -6.83 0.48
CA CYS A 56 -21.19 -8.08 0.51
C CYS A 56 -21.69 -9.02 1.62
N GLN A 57 -21.90 -10.29 1.27
CA GLN A 57 -22.34 -11.35 2.20
C GLN A 57 -21.20 -12.22 2.74
N HIS A 58 -20.07 -12.26 2.03
CA HIS A 58 -18.94 -13.11 2.35
C HIS A 58 -17.63 -12.34 2.23
N ILE A 59 -16.64 -12.78 3.01
CA ILE A 59 -15.33 -12.13 3.04
C ILE A 59 -14.57 -12.23 1.72
N SER A 60 -14.75 -13.33 0.97
CA SER A 60 -14.15 -13.52 -0.35
C SER A 60 -14.64 -12.49 -1.38
N ALA A 61 -15.93 -12.13 -1.33
CA ALA A 61 -16.49 -11.08 -2.17
C ALA A 61 -15.88 -9.71 -1.82
N LEU A 62 -15.72 -9.44 -0.52
CA LEU A 62 -15.10 -8.22 -0.02
C LEU A 62 -13.62 -8.11 -0.42
N GLU A 63 -12.87 -9.22 -0.37
CA GLU A 63 -11.49 -9.32 -0.86
C GLU A 63 -11.39 -8.99 -2.36
N SER A 64 -12.25 -9.60 -3.18
CA SER A 64 -12.31 -9.33 -4.62
C SER A 64 -12.59 -7.85 -4.92
N LEU A 65 -13.50 -7.25 -4.15
CA LEU A 65 -13.83 -5.83 -4.29
C LEU A 65 -12.67 -4.91 -3.90
N CYS A 66 -11.91 -5.24 -2.85
CA CYS A 66 -10.68 -4.53 -2.51
C CYS A 66 -9.64 -4.60 -3.64
N HIS A 67 -9.55 -5.71 -4.38
CA HIS A 67 -8.69 -5.79 -5.57
C HIS A 67 -9.16 -4.88 -6.71
N LYS A 68 -10.47 -4.79 -6.95
CA LYS A 68 -11.02 -3.84 -7.93
C LYS A 68 -10.70 -2.40 -7.54
N LEU A 69 -10.88 -2.03 -6.28
CA LEU A 69 -10.54 -0.70 -5.75
C LEU A 69 -9.05 -0.38 -5.86
N TYR A 70 -8.17 -1.37 -5.66
CA TYR A 70 -6.73 -1.21 -5.85
C TYR A 70 -6.41 -0.79 -7.29
N ASN A 71 -7.04 -1.46 -8.27
CA ASN A 71 -6.85 -1.15 -9.69
C ASN A 71 -7.34 0.26 -10.04
N GLN A 72 -8.32 0.81 -9.31
CA GLN A 72 -8.79 2.18 -9.52
C GLN A 72 -7.89 3.26 -8.89
N GLY A 73 -6.73 2.89 -8.33
CA GLY A 73 -5.76 3.81 -7.75
C GLY A 73 -5.73 3.84 -6.22
N ILE A 74 -6.64 3.13 -5.53
CA ILE A 74 -6.68 3.05 -4.06
C ILE A 74 -5.65 2.03 -3.56
N ARG A 75 -4.36 2.30 -3.80
CA ARG A 75 -3.29 1.32 -3.61
C ARG A 75 -3.16 0.80 -2.17
N HIS A 76 -3.49 1.65 -1.20
CA HIS A 76 -3.37 1.33 0.23
C HIS A 76 -4.45 0.35 0.72
N ILE A 77 -5.51 0.10 -0.06
CA ILE A 77 -6.59 -0.82 0.30
C ILE A 77 -6.09 -2.25 0.57
N LEU A 78 -5.00 -2.67 -0.07
CA LEU A 78 -4.41 -4.00 0.13
C LEU A 78 -3.90 -4.21 1.56
N MET A 79 -3.58 -3.15 2.28
CA MET A 79 -3.16 -3.26 3.68
C MET A 79 -4.33 -3.63 4.61
N VAL A 80 -5.59 -3.47 4.17
CA VAL A 80 -6.77 -3.93 4.90
C VAL A 80 -6.87 -5.46 4.97
N ARG A 81 -6.05 -6.18 4.19
CA ARG A 81 -5.92 -7.65 4.27
C ARG A 81 -5.75 -8.17 5.70
N ILE A 82 -5.12 -7.40 6.59
CA ILE A 82 -4.99 -7.78 8.00
C ILE A 82 -6.35 -8.01 8.68
N LEU A 83 -7.38 -7.24 8.34
CA LEU A 83 -8.72 -7.41 8.89
C LEU A 83 -9.37 -8.72 8.43
N PHE A 84 -9.04 -9.17 7.22
CA PHE A 84 -9.54 -10.44 6.71
C PHE A 84 -8.85 -11.64 7.34
N LEU A 85 -7.54 -11.53 7.55
CA LEU A 85 -6.79 -12.50 8.34
C LEU A 85 -7.31 -12.56 9.78
N PHE A 86 -7.54 -11.41 10.40
CA PHE A 86 -8.10 -11.32 11.74
C PHE A 86 -9.50 -11.94 11.80
N PHE A 87 -10.38 -11.65 10.84
CA PHE A 87 -11.71 -12.27 10.77
C PHE A 87 -11.65 -13.78 10.67
N THR A 88 -10.73 -14.29 9.85
CA THR A 88 -10.53 -15.74 9.66
C THR A 88 -10.05 -16.40 10.95
N HIS A 89 -9.07 -15.79 11.62
CA HIS A 89 -8.59 -16.25 12.92
C HIS A 89 -9.69 -16.17 13.98
N PHE A 90 -10.44 -15.06 14.04
CA PHE A 90 -11.56 -14.86 14.97
C PHE A 90 -12.62 -15.96 14.79
N LYS A 91 -12.97 -16.28 13.54
CA LYS A 91 -13.94 -17.34 13.23
C LYS A 91 -13.47 -18.72 13.72
N ALA A 92 -12.17 -19.01 13.58
CA ALA A 92 -11.61 -20.32 13.90
C ALA A 92 -11.31 -20.52 15.40
N HIS A 93 -10.80 -19.48 16.07
CA HIS A 93 -10.18 -19.61 17.39
C HIS A 93 -10.85 -18.80 18.49
N ILE A 94 -11.66 -17.78 18.17
CA ILE A 94 -12.24 -16.87 19.16
C ILE A 94 -13.73 -17.14 19.32
N LYS A 95 -14.13 -17.55 20.52
CA LYS A 95 -15.54 -17.76 20.91
C LYS A 95 -15.90 -16.77 22.01
N LEU A 96 -16.76 -15.80 21.69
CA LEU A 96 -17.20 -14.75 22.61
C LEU A 96 -18.72 -14.69 22.67
N LYS A 97 -19.25 -14.31 23.83
CA LYS A 97 -20.68 -14.01 24.01
C LYS A 97 -21.06 -12.66 23.39
N SER A 98 -20.14 -11.70 23.42
CA SER A 98 -20.30 -10.34 22.87
C SER A 98 -19.01 -9.91 22.18
N LEU A 99 -19.08 -9.17 21.08
CA LEU A 99 -17.86 -8.64 20.46
C LEU A 99 -17.12 -7.66 21.37
N ARG A 100 -17.85 -6.95 22.26
CA ARG A 100 -17.29 -6.04 23.26
C ARG A 100 -16.40 -6.73 24.30
N SER A 101 -16.51 -8.05 24.45
CA SER A 101 -15.65 -8.81 25.37
C SER A 101 -14.37 -9.33 24.72
N LEU A 102 -14.10 -8.94 23.46
CA LEU A 102 -12.79 -9.16 22.84
C LEU A 102 -11.76 -8.39 23.67
N THR A 103 -10.61 -9.02 23.96
CA THR A 103 -9.53 -8.39 24.72
C THR A 103 -8.32 -8.07 23.83
N GLU A 104 -7.46 -7.16 24.28
CA GLU A 104 -6.25 -6.80 23.55
C GLU A 104 -5.31 -8.00 23.41
N GLU A 105 -5.21 -8.85 24.45
CA GLU A 105 -4.36 -10.05 24.46
C GLU A 105 -4.75 -11.03 23.36
N GLN A 106 -6.04 -11.17 23.05
CA GLN A 106 -6.50 -12.03 21.96
C GLN A 106 -6.04 -11.49 20.58
N VAL A 107 -6.04 -10.16 20.41
CA VAL A 107 -5.54 -9.50 19.20
C VAL A 107 -4.02 -9.60 19.11
N ILE A 108 -3.31 -9.44 20.23
CA ILE A 108 -1.85 -9.59 20.30
C ILE A 108 -1.44 -11.04 20.00
N SER A 109 -2.15 -12.03 20.53
CA SER A 109 -1.89 -13.46 20.23
C SER A 109 -2.01 -13.73 18.73
N PHE A 110 -3.08 -13.25 18.09
CA PHE A 110 -3.25 -13.34 16.64
C PHE A 110 -2.06 -12.70 15.89
N LEU A 111 -1.64 -11.50 16.30
CA LEU A 111 -0.53 -10.79 15.69
C LEU A 111 0.80 -11.52 15.87
N PHE A 112 1.02 -12.15 17.03
CA PHE A 112 2.21 -12.92 17.33
C PHE A 112 2.32 -14.16 16.44
N ASP A 113 1.23 -14.92 16.27
CA ASP A 113 1.18 -16.07 15.36
C ASP A 113 1.49 -15.64 13.93
N LEU A 114 0.91 -14.52 13.49
CA LEU A 114 1.14 -13.98 12.15
C LEU A 114 2.58 -13.51 11.94
N ALA A 115 3.25 -13.02 12.99
CA ALA A 115 4.63 -12.57 12.93
C ALA A 115 5.63 -13.68 12.64
N GLN A 116 5.30 -14.94 12.97
CA GLN A 116 6.17 -16.09 12.69
C GLN A 116 6.40 -16.31 11.19
N ILE A 117 5.45 -15.90 10.35
CA ILE A 117 5.49 -16.10 8.89
C ILE A 117 5.59 -14.78 8.09
N ARG A 118 5.73 -13.64 8.78
CA ARG A 118 5.77 -12.30 8.15
C ARG A 118 6.98 -11.51 8.62
N LYS A 119 7.47 -10.64 7.74
CA LYS A 119 8.55 -9.69 8.07
C LYS A 119 8.02 -8.62 9.03
N SER A 120 8.88 -8.12 9.91
CA SER A 120 8.55 -7.07 10.88
C SER A 120 8.00 -5.79 10.23
N SER A 121 8.52 -5.40 9.06
CA SER A 121 8.02 -4.24 8.30
C SER A 121 6.58 -4.43 7.78
N SER A 122 6.16 -5.66 7.50
CA SER A 122 4.76 -5.98 7.18
C SER A 122 3.92 -5.95 8.45
N MET A 123 4.42 -6.50 9.55
CA MET A 123 3.74 -6.50 10.84
C MET A 123 3.48 -5.08 11.35
N ALA A 124 4.43 -4.16 11.22
CA ALA A 124 4.25 -2.74 11.56
C ALA A 124 3.02 -2.12 10.87
N LYS A 125 2.85 -2.40 9.56
CA LYS A 125 1.69 -1.94 8.79
C LYS A 125 0.40 -2.62 9.25
N TYR A 126 0.44 -3.91 9.53
CA TYR A 126 -0.71 -4.68 10.01
C TYR A 126 -1.19 -4.20 11.38
N VAL A 127 -0.28 -3.98 12.33
CA VAL A 127 -0.57 -3.39 13.63
C VAL A 127 -1.21 -2.01 13.46
N MET A 128 -0.65 -1.16 12.61
CA MET A 128 -1.21 0.17 12.32
C MET A 128 -2.65 0.09 11.78
N TYR A 129 -2.94 -0.82 10.84
CA TYR A 129 -4.27 -0.96 10.26
C TYR A 129 -5.29 -1.55 11.23
N LEU A 130 -4.88 -2.49 12.10
CA LEU A 130 -5.72 -3.00 13.18
C LEU A 130 -6.03 -1.92 14.21
N ARG A 131 -5.03 -1.14 14.63
CA ARG A 131 -5.25 0.00 15.53
C ARG A 131 -6.27 0.97 14.95
N GLN A 132 -6.11 1.36 13.69
CA GLN A 132 -7.07 2.24 13.01
C GLN A 132 -8.48 1.66 12.94
N PHE A 133 -8.61 0.33 12.81
CA PHE A 133 -9.90 -0.34 12.83
C PHE A 133 -10.55 -0.27 14.22
N PHE A 134 -9.83 -0.60 15.29
CA PHE A 134 -10.36 -0.51 16.66
C PHE A 134 -10.64 0.94 17.07
N ASP A 135 -9.76 1.88 16.74
CA ASP A 135 -10.00 3.32 16.92
C ASP A 135 -11.29 3.78 16.23
N TYR A 136 -11.59 3.25 15.03
CA TYR A 136 -12.84 3.54 14.34
C TYR A 136 -14.04 2.95 15.08
N LEU A 137 -13.95 1.71 15.60
CA LEU A 137 -15.03 1.10 16.38
C LEU A 137 -15.31 1.88 17.65
N ASP A 138 -14.27 2.38 18.32
CA ASP A 138 -14.45 3.17 19.53
C ASP A 138 -15.11 4.51 19.23
N ARG A 139 -14.56 5.26 18.26
CA ARG A 139 -15.03 6.63 17.97
C ARG A 139 -16.35 6.69 17.22
N LYS A 140 -16.64 5.72 16.35
CA LYS A 140 -17.79 5.77 15.43
C LYS A 140 -18.88 4.75 15.76
N ARG A 141 -18.56 3.71 16.55
CA ARG A 141 -19.48 2.63 16.89
C ARG A 141 -19.66 2.43 18.41
N GLY A 142 -18.87 3.14 19.25
CA GLY A 142 -19.00 3.14 20.70
C GLY A 142 -18.69 1.80 21.35
N TYR A 143 -17.68 1.06 20.86
CA TYR A 143 -17.27 -0.22 21.43
C TYR A 143 -16.44 -0.08 22.72
N ASN A 144 -15.60 0.96 22.80
CA ASN A 144 -14.72 1.30 23.91
C ASN A 144 -13.70 0.18 24.22
N PHE A 145 -13.07 -0.37 23.17
CA PHE A 145 -11.97 -1.32 23.28
C PHE A 145 -10.70 -0.70 23.87
N ASP A 146 -10.36 0.52 23.42
CA ASP A 146 -9.15 1.24 23.81
C ASP A 146 -7.87 0.39 23.68
N PHE A 147 -7.70 -0.28 22.53
CA PHE A 147 -6.53 -1.13 22.27
C PHE A 147 -5.35 -0.31 21.73
N PRO A 148 -4.32 -0.01 22.56
CA PRO A 148 -3.17 0.75 22.10
C PRO A 148 -2.36 0.00 21.03
N LEU A 149 -2.22 -1.33 21.13
CA LEU A 149 -1.38 -2.16 20.26
C LEU A 149 0.02 -1.57 20.07
N LYS A 150 0.65 -1.12 21.17
CA LYS A 150 1.97 -0.45 21.18
C LYS A 150 3.07 -1.38 21.69
N ASN A 151 4.32 -1.01 21.42
CA ASN A 151 5.53 -1.68 21.95
C ASN A 151 5.64 -3.18 21.61
N LEU A 152 5.03 -3.60 20.49
CA LEU A 152 5.10 -4.97 20.01
C LEU A 152 6.45 -5.21 19.32
N ALA A 153 7.34 -5.99 19.96
CA ALA A 153 8.70 -6.24 19.47
C ALA A 153 8.73 -6.79 18.02
N PHE A 154 7.79 -7.68 17.68
CA PHE A 154 7.69 -8.26 16.34
C PHE A 154 7.22 -7.28 15.25
N ALA A 155 6.76 -6.09 15.63
CA ALA A 155 6.31 -5.03 14.72
C ALA A 155 7.29 -3.85 14.67
N GLN A 156 8.49 -3.98 15.25
CA GLN A 156 9.52 -2.96 15.17
C GLN A 156 10.21 -3.00 13.81
N THR A 157 10.24 -1.85 13.13
CA THR A 157 10.97 -1.72 11.87
C THR A 157 12.44 -1.43 12.19
N THR A 158 13.31 -2.40 11.93
CA THR A 158 14.76 -2.16 11.99
C THR A 158 15.16 -1.18 10.89
N GLN A 159 15.81 -0.08 11.25
CA GLN A 159 16.35 0.86 10.28
C GLN A 159 17.62 0.29 9.66
N THR A 160 17.46 -0.55 8.63
CA THR A 160 18.57 -1.00 7.80
C THR A 160 18.78 -0.02 6.65
N LEU A 161 20.05 0.24 6.30
CA LEU A 161 20.37 0.98 5.08
C LEU A 161 19.67 0.31 3.88
N PRO A 162 19.02 1.09 2.99
CA PRO A 162 18.50 0.56 1.74
C PRO A 162 19.61 -0.17 0.98
N LYS A 163 19.26 -1.29 0.35
CA LYS A 163 20.16 -1.94 -0.60
C LYS A 163 20.42 -0.95 -1.74
N HIS A 164 21.69 -0.69 -2.03
CA HIS A 164 22.13 0.22 -3.06
C HIS A 164 23.33 -0.36 -3.79
N LEU A 165 23.57 0.11 -5.01
CA LEU A 165 24.79 -0.20 -5.74
C LEU A 165 25.96 0.57 -5.11
N ASN A 166 27.11 -0.07 -4.95
CA ASN A 166 28.33 0.65 -4.60
C ASN A 166 28.80 1.52 -5.78
N ALA A 167 29.79 2.39 -5.53
CA ALA A 167 30.27 3.32 -6.54
C ALA A 167 30.81 2.64 -7.81
N GLN A 168 31.45 1.48 -7.69
CA GLN A 168 32.01 0.75 -8.83
C GLN A 168 30.90 0.10 -9.66
N ASP A 169 29.96 -0.57 -9.02
CA ASP A 169 28.81 -1.20 -9.70
C ASP A 169 27.95 -0.16 -10.40
N LEU A 170 27.75 1.00 -9.77
CA LEU A 170 27.04 2.12 -10.37
C LEU A 170 27.76 2.64 -11.63
N ARG A 171 29.08 2.82 -11.58
CA ARG A 171 29.88 3.25 -12.75
C ARG A 171 29.81 2.23 -13.87
N ASN A 172 29.99 0.94 -13.55
CA ASN A 172 29.90 -0.15 -14.52
C ASN A 172 28.51 -0.21 -15.16
N PHE A 173 27.46 -0.01 -14.37
CA PHE A 173 26.08 0.01 -14.86
C PHE A 173 25.82 1.18 -15.81
N ILE A 174 26.27 2.39 -15.46
CA ILE A 174 26.18 3.57 -16.33
C ILE A 174 26.96 3.32 -17.63
N GLN A 175 28.18 2.81 -17.56
CA GLN A 175 29.00 2.50 -18.72
C GLN A 175 28.32 1.48 -19.65
N THR A 176 27.78 0.41 -19.07
CA THR A 176 27.01 -0.61 -19.81
C THR A 176 25.81 0.00 -20.54
N LEU A 177 25.08 0.92 -19.89
CA LEU A 177 23.97 1.61 -20.52
C LEU A 177 24.41 2.55 -21.64
N LEU A 178 25.51 3.27 -21.46
CA LEU A 178 26.05 4.17 -22.49
C LEU A 178 26.51 3.38 -23.73
N ASP A 179 27.22 2.27 -23.53
CA ASP A 179 27.74 1.41 -24.60
C ASP A 179 26.64 0.62 -25.31
N TYR A 180 25.53 0.32 -24.61
CA TYR A 180 24.38 -0.38 -25.19
C TYR A 180 23.83 0.34 -26.42
N GLN A 181 23.81 -0.37 -27.56
CA GLN A 181 23.31 0.13 -28.84
C GLN A 181 21.85 -0.29 -29.04
N PRO A 182 20.86 0.61 -28.87
CA PRO A 182 19.44 0.26 -28.99
C PRO A 182 19.02 0.07 -30.44
N HIS A 183 18.32 -1.03 -30.74
CA HIS A 183 17.87 -1.37 -32.11
C HIS A 183 16.44 -0.89 -32.41
N SER A 184 15.66 -0.55 -31.39
CA SER A 184 14.26 -0.14 -31.52
C SER A 184 13.97 1.19 -30.81
N SER A 185 12.86 1.84 -31.17
CA SER A 185 12.36 3.03 -30.46
C SER A 185 12.04 2.74 -28.98
N TYR A 186 11.55 1.53 -28.67
CA TYR A 186 11.30 1.08 -27.30
C TYR A 186 12.59 0.98 -26.48
N GLU A 187 13.66 0.45 -27.08
CA GLU A 187 14.96 0.36 -26.40
C GLU A 187 15.59 1.73 -26.17
N LYS A 188 15.52 2.64 -27.15
CA LYS A 188 15.96 4.04 -26.98
C LYS A 188 15.23 4.70 -25.80
N ARG A 189 13.91 4.55 -25.74
CA ARG A 189 13.08 5.04 -24.64
C ARG A 189 13.50 4.42 -23.30
N ASN A 190 13.66 3.09 -23.24
CA ASN A 190 14.00 2.39 -22.00
C ASN A 190 15.40 2.78 -21.49
N LYS A 191 16.40 2.90 -22.39
CA LYS A 191 17.74 3.42 -22.07
C LYS A 191 17.66 4.82 -21.47
N CYS A 192 16.90 5.72 -22.09
CA CYS A 192 16.68 7.07 -21.57
C CYS A 192 16.02 7.07 -20.18
N ILE A 193 14.93 6.31 -19.99
CA ILE A 193 14.24 6.17 -18.69
C ILE A 193 15.21 5.70 -17.60
N LEU A 194 16.06 4.71 -17.88
CA LEU A 194 17.04 4.22 -16.91
C LEU A 194 18.07 5.29 -16.57
N LEU A 195 18.61 6.00 -17.55
CA LEU A 195 19.54 7.11 -17.31
C LEU A 195 18.89 8.22 -16.47
N LEU A 196 17.63 8.57 -16.73
CA LEU A 196 16.88 9.55 -15.92
C LEU A 196 16.74 9.11 -14.46
N VAL A 197 16.44 7.83 -14.21
CA VAL A 197 16.35 7.27 -12.85
C VAL A 197 17.71 7.33 -12.14
N ILE A 198 18.78 6.90 -12.82
CA ILE A 198 20.10 6.72 -12.21
C ILE A 198 20.78 8.07 -11.96
N LEU A 199 20.77 8.95 -12.96
CA LEU A 199 21.45 10.25 -12.91
C LEU A 199 20.61 11.29 -12.17
N GLY A 200 19.30 11.24 -12.31
CA GLY A 200 18.38 12.17 -11.67
C GLY A 200 17.90 11.74 -10.28
N GLY A 201 18.11 10.49 -9.89
CA GLY A 201 17.56 9.94 -8.65
C GLY A 201 16.02 9.91 -8.62
N LEU A 202 15.39 9.92 -9.80
CA LEU A 202 13.94 10.00 -9.94
C LEU A 202 13.27 8.69 -9.50
N ARG A 203 12.18 8.80 -8.76
CA ARG A 203 11.32 7.66 -8.43
C ARG A 203 10.58 7.19 -9.68
N LYS A 204 10.22 5.91 -9.70
CA LYS A 204 9.43 5.31 -10.78
C LYS A 204 8.27 6.20 -11.25
N ASN A 205 7.36 6.57 -10.35
CA ASN A 205 6.18 7.36 -10.73
C ASN A 205 6.52 8.77 -11.22
N GLU A 206 7.64 9.35 -10.79
CA GLU A 206 8.07 10.67 -11.25
C GLU A 206 8.53 10.58 -12.72
N VAL A 207 9.31 9.55 -13.07
CA VAL A 207 9.75 9.34 -14.46
C VAL A 207 8.58 8.95 -15.38
N PHE A 208 7.68 8.10 -14.90
CA PHE A 208 6.52 7.67 -15.69
C PHE A 208 5.53 8.81 -16.01
N ASN A 209 5.48 9.85 -15.16
CA ASN A 209 4.60 11.00 -15.33
C ASN A 209 5.35 12.25 -15.82
N LEU A 210 6.60 12.11 -16.27
CA LEU A 210 7.39 13.23 -16.77
C LEU A 210 6.83 13.70 -18.11
N GLU A 211 6.45 14.97 -18.20
CA GLU A 211 6.02 15.60 -19.45
C GLU A 211 7.15 16.44 -20.06
N LEU A 212 7.11 16.65 -21.38
CA LEU A 212 8.12 17.44 -22.10
C LEU A 212 8.25 18.87 -21.56
N LYS A 213 7.15 19.48 -21.08
CA LYS A 213 7.16 20.83 -20.47
C LYS A 213 7.97 20.89 -19.17
N ASN A 214 8.21 19.74 -18.53
CA ASN A 214 9.03 19.65 -17.32
C ASN A 214 10.53 19.62 -17.64
N ILE A 215 10.92 19.39 -18.90
CA ILE A 215 12.31 19.34 -19.33
C ILE A 215 12.67 20.69 -19.93
N LYS A 216 13.57 21.41 -19.26
CA LYS A 216 14.15 22.65 -19.78
C LYS A 216 15.57 22.36 -20.24
N SER A 217 15.89 22.73 -21.47
CA SER A 217 17.27 22.74 -21.94
C SER A 217 17.98 23.92 -21.29
N GLU A 218 19.04 23.68 -20.51
CA GLU A 218 20.00 24.74 -20.20
C GLU A 218 20.81 24.98 -21.49
N GLU A 219 20.54 26.09 -22.18
CA GLU A 219 21.53 26.64 -23.12
C GLU A 219 22.79 26.99 -22.31
N GLN A 220 23.95 26.59 -22.83
CA GLN A 220 25.25 26.62 -22.16
C GLN A 220 25.54 27.97 -21.47
N ASN A 221 25.35 28.03 -20.15
CA ASN A 221 25.86 29.13 -19.33
C ASN A 221 27.09 28.67 -18.55
N TYR A 222 28.24 28.66 -19.22
CA TYR A 222 29.52 28.85 -18.55
C TYR A 222 29.59 30.28 -18.03
N GLN A 223 29.17 30.52 -16.78
CA GLN A 223 29.61 31.70 -16.03
C GLN A 223 29.98 31.33 -14.58
N PRO A 224 31.18 31.68 -14.10
CA PRO A 224 31.60 31.37 -12.75
C PRO A 224 31.09 32.47 -11.81
N ARG A 225 29.86 32.37 -11.29
CA ARG A 225 29.43 33.20 -10.15
C ARG A 225 28.61 32.41 -9.14
N ARG A 226 29.18 32.29 -7.93
CA ARG A 226 28.50 31.91 -6.69
C ARG A 226 27.32 32.84 -6.44
N LYS A 227 26.08 32.33 -6.50
CA LYS A 227 24.93 32.80 -5.71
C LYS A 227 23.99 31.62 -5.48
N ALA A 228 23.54 31.49 -4.24
CA ALA A 228 22.79 30.36 -3.70
C ALA A 228 21.42 30.14 -4.40
N PRO A 229 20.89 28.90 -4.38
CA PRO A 229 19.79 28.46 -5.26
C PRO A 229 18.40 28.83 -4.71
N SER A 230 17.56 29.40 -5.56
CA SER A 230 16.11 29.56 -5.32
C SER A 230 15.34 28.40 -5.95
N PHE A 231 14.53 27.71 -5.14
CA PHE A 231 13.84 26.44 -5.45
C PHE A 231 12.32 26.60 -5.66
N SER A 232 11.75 25.83 -6.60
CA SER A 232 10.38 25.29 -6.55
C SER A 232 10.35 23.96 -7.32
N TYR A 233 10.08 22.85 -6.61
CA TYR A 233 10.03 21.44 -7.04
C TYR A 233 10.93 21.01 -8.24
N GLY A 234 12.11 20.47 -7.92
CA GLY A 234 12.72 19.38 -8.72
C GLY A 234 13.61 19.75 -9.91
N ASP A 235 14.45 20.78 -9.82
CA ASP A 235 15.46 21.06 -10.85
C ASP A 235 16.58 20.00 -10.84
N ILE A 236 16.36 18.88 -11.54
CA ILE A 236 17.41 17.93 -11.88
C ILE A 236 18.13 18.44 -13.13
N ARG A 237 19.40 18.81 -12.97
CA ARG A 237 20.25 19.19 -14.09
C ARG A 237 20.87 17.93 -14.68
N LEU A 238 20.41 17.54 -15.87
CA LEU A 238 21.05 16.50 -16.66
C LEU A 238 21.97 17.18 -17.67
N ALA A 239 23.25 16.82 -17.67
CA ALA A 239 24.18 17.30 -18.67
C ALA A 239 23.72 16.84 -20.07
N GLN A 240 23.77 17.74 -21.05
CA GLN A 240 23.28 17.54 -22.42
C GLN A 240 23.91 16.31 -23.11
N ALA A 241 25.13 15.91 -22.70
CA ALA A 241 25.84 14.73 -23.20
C ALA A 241 25.18 13.38 -22.88
N CYS A 242 24.15 13.33 -22.02
CA CYS A 242 23.43 12.10 -21.68
C CYS A 242 22.14 11.87 -22.48
N LEU A 243 21.74 12.82 -23.33
CA LEU A 243 20.45 12.82 -24.04
C LEU A 243 20.57 12.52 -25.56
N CYS A 244 21.77 12.23 -26.05
CA CYS A 244 22.05 11.89 -27.44
C CYS A 244 22.49 10.43 -27.57
#